data_AF-A0A6B2UFA4-F1
#
_entry.id   AF-A0A6B2UFA4-F1
#
_cell.length_a   1.000
_cell.length_b   1.000
_cell.length_c   1.000
_cell.angle_alpha   90.00
_cell.angle_beta   90.00
_cell.angle_gamma   90.00
#
_symmetry.space_group_name_H-M   'P 1'
#
loop_
_entity.id
_entity.type
_entity.pdbx_description
1 polymer ?
#
loop_
_entity_poly.entity_id
_entity_poly.type
_entity_poly.pdbx_seq_one_letter_code
_entity_poly.pdbx_strand_id
1 'polypeptide(L)'
;MATKTFALRTEPHVAEIGDEELAFHPEIDGDDYLDAYQEILDARRAAGDDDMDAAQARDVTVATRAFLAKLMLPESAERFASMRLPMRIMLELMEWVGDLYGGGRPPTSSTDSSRASRRAGTSGTAPSRSKGSTPARGRSRAS
;
A
#
# COMPACT_ATOMS: atom_id res chain seq x y z
N MET A 1 12.87 17.64 28.79
CA MET A 1 13.10 17.32 27.35
C MET A 1 12.08 16.29 26.94
N ALA A 2 11.47 16.43 25.77
CA ALA A 2 10.56 15.44 25.22
C ALA A 2 11.35 14.54 24.25
N THR A 3 11.20 13.22 24.40
CA THR A 3 11.84 12.21 23.53
C THR A 3 10.76 11.49 22.73
N LYS A 4 10.99 11.28 21.44
CA LYS A 4 10.12 10.51 20.54
C LYS A 4 10.95 9.50 19.77
N THR A 5 10.41 8.29 19.63
CA THR A 5 11.03 7.18 18.88
C THR A 5 10.24 6.94 17.60
N PHE A 6 10.96 6.57 16.54
CA PHE A 6 10.41 6.18 15.24
C PHE A 6 10.97 4.80 14.87
N ALA A 7 10.20 4.03 14.10
CA ALA A 7 10.62 2.75 13.55
C ALA A 7 10.85 2.91 12.05
N LEU A 8 11.93 2.33 11.54
CA LEU A 8 12.25 2.26 10.12
C LEU A 8 12.08 0.83 9.65
N ARG A 9 11.64 0.65 8.40
CA ARG A 9 11.65 -0.64 7.74
C ARG A 9 13.08 -0.96 7.32
N THR A 10 13.48 -2.22 7.50
CA THR A 10 14.84 -2.69 7.18
C THR A 10 14.86 -3.82 6.16
N GLU A 11 13.70 -4.38 5.87
CA GLU A 11 13.53 -5.47 4.91
C GLU A 11 12.98 -4.92 3.59
N PRO A 12 13.46 -5.40 2.43
CA PRO A 12 12.93 -5.02 1.14
C PRO A 12 11.43 -5.28 1.01
N HIS A 13 10.74 -4.41 0.27
CA HIS A 13 9.35 -4.66 -0.10
C HIS A 13 9.32 -5.50 -1.36
N VAL A 14 8.53 -6.56 -1.38
CA VAL A 14 8.49 -7.49 -2.51
C VAL A 14 7.14 -7.40 -3.21
N ALA A 15 7.17 -7.16 -4.51
CA ALA A 15 6.02 -7.31 -5.39
C ALA A 15 6.13 -8.63 -6.17
N GLU A 16 5.11 -9.48 -6.05
CA GLU A 16 5.01 -10.75 -6.77
C GLU A 16 4.19 -10.56 -8.05
N ILE A 17 4.75 -10.92 -9.20
CA ILE A 17 4.11 -10.80 -10.51
C ILE A 17 4.21 -12.13 -11.25
N GLY A 18 3.20 -12.99 -11.08
CA GLY A 18 3.28 -14.36 -11.57
C GLY A 18 4.37 -15.11 -10.80
N ASP A 19 5.38 -15.60 -11.51
CA ASP A 19 6.53 -16.32 -10.94
C ASP A 19 7.73 -15.41 -10.64
N GLU A 20 7.62 -14.11 -10.88
CA GLU A 20 8.71 -13.14 -10.73
C GLU A 20 8.55 -12.32 -9.44
N GLU A 21 9.66 -12.15 -8.73
CA GLU A 21 9.75 -11.30 -7.54
C GLU A 21 10.57 -10.04 -7.83
N LEU A 22 9.97 -8.88 -7.56
CA LEU A 22 10.62 -7.57 -7.65
C LEU A 22 10.77 -6.98 -6.25
N ALA A 23 12.02 -6.88 -5.80
CA ALA A 23 12.38 -6.30 -4.51
C ALA A 23 12.65 -4.80 -4.64
N PHE A 24 12.08 -4.02 -3.74
CA PHE A 24 12.23 -2.57 -3.61
C PHE A 24 12.99 -2.21 -2.34
N HIS A 25 13.59 -1.02 -2.33
CA HIS A 25 14.34 -0.53 -1.18
C HIS A 25 13.49 -0.51 0.11
N PRO A 26 14.04 -0.89 1.28
CA PRO A 26 13.27 -0.89 2.52
C PRO A 26 12.71 0.49 2.91
N GLU A 27 13.51 1.53 2.70
CA GLU A 27 13.17 2.94 2.85
C GLU A 27 13.87 3.73 1.73
N ILE A 28 13.31 4.88 1.37
CA ILE A 28 13.86 5.77 0.34
C ILE A 28 13.87 7.18 0.92
N ASP A 29 14.90 7.96 0.58
CA ASP A 29 14.93 9.37 0.96
C ASP A 29 13.77 10.12 0.27
N GLY A 30 13.15 11.05 0.99
CA GLY A 30 12.03 11.82 0.44
C GLY A 30 12.43 12.63 -0.79
N ASP A 31 13.65 13.17 -0.80
CA ASP A 31 14.18 13.96 -1.91
C ASP A 31 14.41 13.07 -3.13
N ASP A 32 15.00 11.88 -2.94
CA ASP A 32 15.22 10.90 -4.02
C ASP A 32 13.88 10.44 -4.65
N TYR A 33 12.85 10.22 -3.82
CA TYR A 33 11.51 9.88 -4.30
C TYR A 33 10.90 11.01 -5.13
N LEU A 34 10.98 12.26 -4.65
CA LEU A 34 10.40 13.42 -5.32
C LEU A 34 11.12 13.72 -6.65
N ASP A 35 12.44 13.62 -6.68
CA ASP A 35 13.24 13.78 -7.89
C ASP A 35 12.88 12.72 -8.93
N ALA A 36 12.75 11.46 -8.52
CA ALA A 36 12.30 10.39 -9.42
C ALA A 36 10.86 10.60 -9.90
N TYR A 37 9.95 11.07 -9.04
CA TYR A 37 8.56 11.32 -9.39
C TYR A 37 8.39 12.52 -10.34
N GLN A 38 9.26 13.53 -10.22
CA GLN A 38 9.26 14.71 -11.08
C GLN A 38 9.45 14.35 -12.56
N GLU A 39 10.22 13.30 -12.88
CA GLU A 39 10.40 12.84 -14.25
C GLU A 39 9.08 12.39 -14.91
N ILE A 40 8.17 11.78 -14.14
CA ILE A 40 6.83 11.43 -14.63
C ILE A 40 6.02 12.69 -14.90
N LEU A 41 6.07 13.66 -13.99
CA LEU A 41 5.34 14.92 -14.11
C LEU A 41 5.82 15.73 -15.33
N ASP A 42 7.12 15.75 -15.58
CA ASP A 42 7.70 16.43 -16.74
C ASP A 42 7.31 15.73 -18.05
N ALA A 43 7.35 14.40 -18.10
CA ALA A 43 6.88 13.64 -19.25
C ALA A 43 5.39 13.91 -19.54
N ARG A 44 4.55 13.93 -18.49
CA ARG A 44 3.12 14.23 -18.63
C ARG A 44 2.87 15.67 -19.05
N ARG A 45 3.61 16.64 -18.49
CA ARG A 45 3.51 18.05 -18.88
C ARG A 45 3.90 18.26 -20.34
N ALA A 46 4.95 17.58 -20.80
CA ALA A 46 5.37 17.64 -22.19
C ALA A 46 4.34 17.00 -23.15
N ALA A 47 3.63 15.98 -22.68
CA ALA A 47 2.55 15.33 -23.43
C ALA A 47 1.29 16.21 -23.57
N GLY A 48 0.99 17.05 -22.58
CA GLY A 48 -0.26 17.81 -22.50
C GLY A 48 -1.42 16.95 -21.97
N ASP A 49 -2.38 17.59 -21.29
CA ASP A 49 -3.44 16.86 -20.57
C ASP A 49 -4.61 16.41 -21.46
N ASP A 50 -4.89 17.10 -22.58
CA ASP A 50 -6.13 16.89 -23.35
C ASP A 50 -5.96 16.07 -24.65
N ASP A 51 -4.77 16.02 -25.25
CA ASP A 51 -4.54 15.42 -26.59
C ASP A 51 -3.27 14.55 -26.65
N MET A 52 -3.07 13.68 -25.67
CA MET A 52 -1.91 12.78 -25.65
C MET A 52 -1.98 11.76 -26.80
N ASP A 53 -1.05 11.86 -27.74
CA ASP A 53 -0.90 10.89 -28.81
C ASP A 53 -0.19 9.59 -28.33
N ALA A 54 -0.13 8.59 -29.21
CA ALA A 54 0.46 7.29 -28.87
C ALA A 54 1.97 7.35 -28.61
N ALA A 55 2.69 8.33 -29.15
CA ALA A 55 4.12 8.50 -28.89
C ALA A 55 4.32 9.11 -27.49
N GLN A 56 3.57 10.17 -27.18
CA GLN A 56 3.60 10.82 -25.88
C GLN A 56 3.16 9.86 -24.75
N ALA A 57 2.14 9.02 -24.99
CA ALA A 57 1.74 7.99 -24.04
C ALA A 57 2.85 6.95 -23.77
N ARG A 58 3.67 6.63 -24.79
CA ARG A 58 4.83 5.75 -24.61
C ARG A 58 5.91 6.43 -23.78
N ASP A 59 6.15 7.72 -23.99
CA ASP A 59 7.16 8.47 -23.22
C ASP A 59 6.80 8.52 -21.74
N VAL A 60 5.52 8.80 -21.41
CA VAL A 60 5.02 8.72 -20.03
C VAL A 60 5.17 7.32 -19.45
N THR A 61 4.93 6.28 -20.26
CA THR A 61 5.11 4.88 -19.83
C THR A 61 6.58 4.58 -19.55
N VAL A 62 7.50 5.07 -20.37
CA VAL A 62 8.95 4.92 -20.16
C VAL A 62 9.39 5.63 -18.88
N ALA A 63 8.93 6.87 -18.66
CA ALA A 63 9.21 7.61 -17.42
C ALA A 63 8.68 6.87 -16.19
N THR A 64 7.47 6.30 -16.27
CA THR A 64 6.88 5.50 -15.19
C THR A 64 7.71 4.24 -14.89
N ARG A 65 8.23 3.56 -15.93
CA ARG A 65 9.13 2.40 -15.75
C ARG A 65 10.46 2.82 -15.13
N ALA A 66 11.03 3.93 -15.57
CA ALA A 66 12.28 4.45 -15.00
C ALA A 66 12.12 4.81 -13.52
N PHE A 67 11.02 5.48 -13.16
CA PHE A 67 10.65 5.77 -11.78
C PHE A 67 10.60 4.49 -10.93
N LEU A 68 9.80 3.49 -11.33
CA LEU A 68 9.69 2.25 -10.56
C LEU A 68 11.04 1.53 -10.42
N ALA A 69 11.85 1.49 -11.47
CA ALA A 69 13.16 0.86 -11.44
C ALA A 69 14.14 1.55 -10.48
N LYS A 70 14.06 2.88 -10.32
CA LYS A 70 14.89 3.63 -9.35
C LYS A 70 14.58 3.27 -7.89
N LEU A 71 13.38 2.77 -7.62
CA LEU A 71 12.95 2.38 -6.27
C LEU A 71 13.21 0.89 -6.00
N MET A 72 13.59 0.13 -7.04
CA MET A 72 13.94 -1.28 -6.95
C MET A 72 15.39 -1.49 -6.52
N LEU A 73 15.67 -2.63 -5.91
CA LEU A 73 17.05 -3.10 -5.79
C LEU A 73 17.63 -3.39 -7.20
N PRO A 74 18.95 -3.25 -7.40
CA PRO A 74 19.57 -3.36 -8.73
C PRO A 74 19.18 -4.62 -9.50
N GLU A 75 19.19 -5.79 -8.85
CA GLU A 75 18.84 -7.06 -9.48
C GLU A 75 17.38 -7.10 -9.93
N SER A 76 16.48 -6.47 -9.17
CA SER A 76 15.06 -6.39 -9.52
C SER A 76 14.81 -5.38 -10.62
N ALA A 77 15.54 -4.26 -10.64
CA ALA A 77 15.49 -3.28 -11.73
C ALA A 77 15.92 -3.89 -13.07
N GLU A 78 16.99 -4.70 -13.07
CA GLU A 78 17.45 -5.42 -14.26
C GLU A 78 16.41 -6.42 -14.77
N ARG A 79 15.82 -7.23 -13.87
CA ARG A 79 14.74 -8.15 -14.23
C ARG A 79 13.56 -7.38 -14.80
N PHE A 80 13.08 -6.37 -14.08
CA PHE A 80 11.96 -5.53 -14.46
C PHE A 80 12.14 -4.91 -15.85
N ALA A 81 13.34 -4.44 -16.19
CA ALA A 81 13.65 -3.86 -17.50
C ALA A 81 13.37 -4.82 -18.66
N SER A 82 13.60 -6.13 -18.45
CA SER A 82 13.36 -7.18 -19.46
C SER A 82 11.89 -7.64 -19.54
N MET A 83 11.07 -7.34 -18.53
CA MET A 83 9.68 -7.79 -18.45
C MET A 83 8.77 -7.02 -19.39
N ARG A 84 7.92 -7.75 -20.13
CA ARG A 84 6.78 -7.18 -20.85
C ARG A 84 5.53 -7.21 -19.98
N LEU A 85 5.33 -6.14 -19.22
CA LEU A 85 4.20 -6.02 -18.30
C LEU A 85 2.97 -5.40 -18.99
N PRO A 86 1.76 -5.93 -18.74
CA PRO A 86 0.53 -5.23 -19.08
C PRO A 86 0.44 -3.87 -18.38
N MET A 87 -0.12 -2.87 -19.05
CA MET A 87 -0.29 -1.51 -18.50
C MET A 87 -1.01 -1.52 -17.14
N ARG A 88 -1.99 -2.41 -16.96
CA ARG A 88 -2.70 -2.58 -15.68
C ARG A 88 -1.73 -2.85 -14.52
N ILE A 89 -0.78 -3.77 -14.70
CA ILE A 89 0.20 -4.13 -13.66
C ILE A 89 1.14 -2.96 -13.36
N MET A 90 1.54 -2.20 -14.39
CA MET A 90 2.35 -0.99 -14.21
C MET A 90 1.67 0.05 -13.32
N LEU A 91 0.36 0.27 -13.53
CA LEU A 91 -0.42 1.21 -12.72
C LEU A 91 -0.63 0.70 -11.29
N GLU A 92 -0.91 -0.59 -11.11
CA GLU A 92 -1.04 -1.23 -9.80
C GLU A 92 0.27 -1.13 -8.98
N LEU A 93 1.42 -1.35 -9.63
CA LEU A 93 2.73 -1.16 -8.99
C LEU A 93 2.96 0.30 -8.58
N MET A 94 2.60 1.27 -9.43
CA MET A 94 2.75 2.69 -9.12
C MET A 94 1.88 3.10 -7.92
N GLU A 95 0.64 2.63 -7.88
CA GLU A 95 -0.27 2.87 -6.75
C GLU A 95 0.31 2.29 -5.45
N TRP A 96 0.73 1.02 -5.49
CA TRP A 96 1.31 0.35 -4.32
C TRP A 96 2.58 1.05 -3.81
N VAL A 97 3.48 1.46 -4.70
CA VAL A 97 4.68 2.24 -4.36
C VAL A 97 4.33 3.61 -3.76
N GLY A 98 3.31 4.28 -4.28
CA GLY A 98 2.84 5.56 -3.76
C GLY A 98 2.32 5.45 -2.32
N ASP A 99 1.64 4.36 -2.00
CA ASP A 99 1.19 4.07 -0.62
C ASP A 99 2.37 3.69 0.30
N LEU A 100 3.36 2.99 -0.25
CA LEU A 100 4.50 2.48 0.48
C LEU A 100 5.45 3.59 0.96
N TYR A 101 5.84 4.50 0.06
CA TYR A 101 6.83 5.56 0.34
C TYR A 101 6.23 6.96 0.47
N GLY A 102 5.12 7.24 -0.23
CA GLY A 102 4.52 8.56 -0.25
C GLY A 102 3.71 8.92 1.00
N GLY A 103 3.51 7.97 1.93
CA GLY A 103 2.75 8.21 3.17
C GLY A 103 1.25 8.44 2.95
N GLY A 104 0.72 8.01 1.81
CA GLY A 104 -0.59 8.37 1.29
C GLY A 104 -0.47 9.48 0.24
N ARG A 105 -1.03 9.20 -0.94
CA ARG A 105 -1.04 10.00 -2.18
C ARG A 105 -0.87 11.53 -2.00
N PRO A 106 -0.02 12.21 -2.81
CA PRO A 106 -0.05 13.67 -2.96
C PRO A 106 -1.46 14.16 -3.33
N PRO A 107 -1.90 15.35 -2.89
CA PRO A 107 -3.28 15.83 -3.03
C PRO A 107 -3.58 16.32 -4.45
N THR A 108 -3.51 15.45 -5.45
CA THR A 108 -3.91 15.76 -6.84
C THR A 108 -4.62 14.56 -7.48
N SER A 109 -5.62 14.01 -6.80
CA SER A 109 -6.72 13.32 -7.49
C SER A 109 -7.84 13.01 -6.51
N SER A 110 -8.93 13.75 -6.66
CA SER A 110 -10.21 13.51 -6.00
C SER A 110 -10.88 12.27 -6.57
N THR A 111 -10.52 11.09 -6.02
CA THR A 111 -11.38 9.90 -6.10
C THR A 111 -11.40 9.21 -4.74
N ASP A 112 -11.79 9.95 -3.72
CA ASP A 112 -12.22 9.39 -2.44
C ASP A 112 -13.65 8.87 -2.63
N SER A 113 -13.81 7.54 -2.67
CA SER A 113 -15.05 6.84 -2.32
C SER A 113 -14.85 5.33 -2.35
N SER A 114 -14.30 4.75 -1.27
CA SER A 114 -14.68 3.40 -0.81
C SER A 114 -14.27 3.14 0.65
N ARG A 115 -15.12 3.65 1.54
CA ARG A 115 -15.62 3.06 2.80
C ARG A 115 -14.61 2.66 3.91
N ALA A 116 -14.69 3.41 5.00
CA ALA A 116 -14.09 3.11 6.29
C ALA A 116 -14.64 1.83 6.99
N SER A 117 -13.72 1.21 7.74
CA SER A 117 -13.88 0.42 8.98
C SER A 117 -14.30 -1.07 8.89
N ARG A 118 -13.45 -1.94 9.48
CA ARG A 118 -13.81 -2.68 10.71
C ARG A 118 -12.62 -2.77 11.67
N ARG A 119 -12.72 -2.03 12.77
CA ARG A 119 -11.94 -2.24 14.00
C ARG A 119 -12.67 -3.34 14.78
N ALA A 120 -12.06 -4.50 14.96
CA ALA A 120 -12.58 -5.54 15.85
C ALA A 120 -11.47 -5.99 16.80
N GLY A 121 -11.30 -5.23 17.89
CA GLY A 121 -10.71 -5.77 19.10
C GLY A 121 -11.84 -6.25 20.00
N THR A 122 -11.81 -7.51 20.43
CA THR A 122 -12.39 -7.93 21.71
C THR A 122 -11.62 -9.14 22.21
N SER A 123 -10.69 -8.88 23.13
CA SER A 123 -10.03 -9.86 23.99
C SER A 123 -11.05 -10.37 25.03
N GLY A 124 -11.38 -11.65 24.96
CA GLY A 124 -12.23 -12.32 25.95
C GLY A 124 -11.42 -12.87 27.11
N THR A 125 -11.22 -12.05 28.14
CA THR A 125 -10.77 -12.51 29.47
C THR A 125 -11.96 -13.15 30.18
N ALA A 126 -11.92 -14.47 30.42
CA ALA A 126 -12.90 -15.17 31.26
C ALA A 126 -12.29 -15.41 32.66
N PRO A 127 -12.84 -14.83 33.74
CA PRO A 127 -12.55 -15.30 35.08
C PRO A 127 -13.59 -16.34 35.56
N SER A 128 -13.05 -17.36 36.23
CA SER A 128 -13.75 -18.43 36.97
C SER A 128 -14.41 -17.97 38.29
N ARG A 129 -15.21 -18.89 38.87
CA ARG A 129 -15.82 -18.98 40.24
C ARG A 129 -17.16 -18.24 40.45
N SER A 130 -18.16 -18.74 41.17
CA SER A 130 -18.26 -19.89 42.12
C SER A 130 -19.72 -20.18 42.53
N LYS A 131 -19.98 -21.45 42.88
CA LYS A 131 -20.93 -22.01 43.87
C LYS A 131 -21.92 -21.06 44.59
N GLY A 132 -23.19 -21.47 44.61
CA GLY A 132 -24.18 -21.08 45.64
C GLY A 132 -25.49 -21.86 45.51
N SER A 133 -25.64 -22.93 46.28
CA SER A 133 -26.90 -23.66 46.51
C SER A 133 -27.85 -22.87 47.41
N THR A 134 -29.19 -23.00 47.26
CA THR A 134 -30.22 -23.22 48.32
C THR A 134 -31.62 -23.41 47.67
N PRO A 135 -32.48 -24.31 48.17
CA PRO A 135 -33.76 -24.70 47.55
C PRO A 135 -34.98 -24.00 48.18
N ALA A 136 -36.12 -23.97 47.47
CA ALA A 136 -37.44 -23.76 48.10
C ALA A 136 -38.57 -24.50 47.35
N ARG A 137 -39.27 -25.30 48.14
CA ARG A 137 -40.41 -26.18 47.87
C ARG A 137 -41.71 -25.38 47.93
N GLY A 138 -42.67 -25.64 47.03
CA GLY A 138 -44.01 -25.05 47.11
C GLY A 138 -45.04 -25.80 46.27
N ARG A 139 -45.89 -26.58 46.95
CA ARG A 139 -46.93 -27.48 46.46
C ARG A 139 -48.27 -26.73 46.30
N SER A 140 -49.02 -26.99 45.24
CA SER A 140 -50.47 -27.25 45.34
C SER A 140 -51.02 -27.88 44.05
N ARG A 141 -52.02 -28.74 44.23
CA ARG A 141 -52.65 -29.63 43.26
C ARG A 141 -54.16 -29.41 43.38
N ALA A 142 -54.88 -29.59 42.27
CA ALA A 142 -56.31 -29.88 42.16
C ALA A 142 -57.33 -28.77 42.51
N SER A 143 -58.19 -28.44 41.55
CA SER A 143 -59.53 -29.06 41.43
C SER A 143 -59.98 -29.01 39.98
#